data_AF-A0A5C4T9M6-F1
#
_entry.id   AF-A0A5C4T9M6-F1
#
_cell.length_a   1.000
_cell.length_b   1.000
_cell.length_c   1.000
_cell.angle_alpha   90.00
_cell.angle_beta   90.00
_cell.angle_gamma   90.00
#
_symmetry.space_group_name_H-M   'P 1'
#
loop_
_entity.id
_entity.type
_entity.pdbx_description
1 polymer ?
#
loop_
_entity_poly.entity_id
_entity_poly.type
_entity_poly.pdbx_seq_one_letter_code
_entity_poly.pdbx_strand_id
1 'polypeptide(L)' 'MNKLERELENELESQRKRLNELGRQLALQSIPLADHREMQALSQKVDELVVRCQRMKQRRKRLER' A
#
# COMPACT_ATOMS: atom_id res chain seq x y z
N MET A 1 13.45 0.82 -15.28
CA MET A 1 12.78 1.12 -13.99
C MET A 1 13.73 1.97 -13.18
N ASN A 2 13.33 3.18 -12.80
CA ASN A 2 14.22 4.09 -12.06
C ASN A 2 14.27 3.74 -10.56
N LYS A 3 15.29 4.23 -9.84
CA LYS A 3 15.50 3.95 -8.41
C LYS A 3 14.27 4.30 -7.57
N LEU A 4 13.65 5.44 -7.86
CA LEU A 4 12.48 5.96 -7.12
C LEU A 4 11.23 5.08 -7.31
N GLU A 5 11.00 4.56 -8.51
CA GLU A 5 9.91 3.59 -8.79
C GLU A 5 10.09 2.32 -7.95
N ARG A 6 11.32 1.81 -7.86
CA ARG A 6 11.64 0.61 -7.08
C ARG A 6 11.46 0.85 -5.58
N GLU A 7 11.86 2.01 -5.08
CA GLU A 7 11.64 2.39 -3.68
C GLU A 7 10.16 2.49 -3.35
N LEU A 8 9.37 3.11 -4.23
CA LEU A 8 7.92 3.24 -4.06
C LEU A 8 7.21 1.88 -4.09
N GLU A 9 7.61 0.97 -4.98
CA GLU A 9 7.08 -0.39 -5.03
C GLU A 9 7.46 -1.22 -3.80
N ASN A 10 8.71 -1.12 -3.34
CA ASN A 10 9.17 -1.77 -2.11
C ASN A 10 8.42 -1.25 -0.88
N GLU A 11 8.19 0.06 -0.78
CA GLU A 11 7.42 0.66 0.30
C GLU A 11 5.97 0.16 0.28
N LEU A 12 5.34 0.15 -0.91
CA LEU A 12 3.99 -0.39 -1.08
C LEU A 12 3.90 -1.86 -0.66
N GLU A 13 4.85 -2.69 -1.06
CA GLU A 13 4.88 -4.10 -0.67
C GLU A 13 5.05 -4.25 0.84
N SER A 14 5.94 -3.46 1.46
CA SER A 14 6.15 -3.45 2.90
C SER A 14 4.87 -3.07 3.66
N GLN A 15 4.19 -1.99 3.25
CA GLN A 15 2.94 -1.58 3.91
C GLN A 15 1.81 -2.61 3.70
N ARG A 16 1.72 -3.24 2.52
CA ARG A 16 0.75 -4.33 2.28
C ARG A 16 1.00 -5.55 3.17
N LYS A 17 2.26 -5.93 3.39
CA LYS A 17 2.61 -7.02 4.32
C LYS A 17 2.16 -6.70 5.74
N ARG A 18 2.45 -5.49 6.22
CA ARG A 18 2.00 -5.03 7.55
C ARG A 18 0.47 -5.00 7.66
N LEU A 19 -0.23 -4.51 6.62
CA LEU A 19 -1.69 -4.46 6.61
C LEU A 19 -2.30 -5.86 6.71
N ASN A 20 -1.75 -6.81 5.95
CA ASN A 20 -2.19 -8.20 5.99
C ASN A 20 -1.92 -8.87 7.33
N GLU A 21 -0.77 -8.59 7.95
CA GLU A 21 -0.41 -9.12 9.26
C GLU A 21 -1.33 -8.59 10.36
N LEU A 22 -1.52 -7.27 10.41
CA LEU A 22 -2.43 -6.64 11.35
C LEU A 22 -3.87 -7.13 11.13
N GLY A 23 -4.34 -7.18 9.89
CA GLY A 23 -5.68 -7.69 9.57
C GLY A 23 -5.90 -9.13 10.03
N ARG A 24 -4.90 -10.01 9.89
CA ARG A 24 -4.97 -11.39 10.42
C ARG A 24 -5.03 -11.41 11.94
N GLN A 25 -4.20 -10.61 12.62
CA GLN A 25 -4.19 -10.55 14.08
C GLN A 25 -5.53 -10.07 14.65
N LEU A 26 -6.11 -9.03 14.05
CA LEU A 26 -7.42 -8.51 14.43
C LEU A 26 -8.54 -9.53 14.17
N ALA A 27 -8.52 -10.20 13.02
CA ALA A 27 -9.49 -11.25 12.70
C ALA A 27 -9.42 -12.41 13.69
N LEU A 28 -8.22 -12.84 14.11
CA LEU A 28 -8.04 -13.86 15.14
C LEU A 28 -8.61 -13.44 16.50
N GLN A 29 -8.55 -12.14 16.81
CA GLN A 29 -9.11 -11.57 18.03
C GLN A 29 -10.59 -11.20 17.89
N SER A 30 -11.23 -11.50 16.75
CA SER A 30 -12.60 -11.09 16.42
C SER A 30 -12.82 -9.57 16.52
N ILE A 31 -11.77 -8.78 16.32
CA ILE A 31 -11.85 -7.32 16.31
C ILE A 31 -12.29 -6.87 14.92
N PRO A 32 -13.36 -6.07 14.79
CA PRO A 32 -13.77 -5.52 13.51
C PRO A 32 -12.67 -4.65 12.89
N LEU A 33 -12.27 -4.98 11.66
CA LEU A 33 -11.22 -4.24 10.93
C LEU A 33 -11.60 -2.78 10.65
N ALA A 34 -12.91 -2.53 10.51
CA ALA A 34 -13.47 -1.20 10.29
C ALA A 34 -13.27 -0.27 11.50
N ASP A 35 -13.37 -0.83 12.71
CA ASP A 35 -13.30 -0.05 13.95
C ASP A 35 -11.87 0.10 14.47
N HIS A 36 -10.91 -0.65 13.91
CA HIS A 36 -9.52 -0.58 14.31
C HIS A 36 -8.78 0.58 13.64
N ARG A 37 -8.54 1.65 14.40
CA ARG A 37 -7.93 2.91 13.91
C ARG A 37 -6.61 2.72 13.17
N GLU A 38 -5.71 1.87 13.67
CA GLU A 38 -4.41 1.62 13.01
C GLU A 38 -4.58 0.83 11.71
N MET A 39 -5.57 -0.07 11.64
CA MET A 39 -5.89 -0.81 10.42
C MET A 39 -6.39 0.15 9.33
N GLN A 40 -7.27 1.09 9.71
CA GLN A 40 -7.78 2.13 8.81
C GLN A 40 -6.65 3.03 8.31
N ALA A 41 -5.78 3.52 9.20
CA ALA A 41 -4.66 4.38 8.82
C ALA A 41 -3.68 3.66 7.88
N LEU A 42 -3.38 2.39 8.13
CA LEU A 42 -2.50 1.60 7.29
C LEU A 42 -3.14 1.28 5.93
N SER A 43 -4.46 1.06 5.89
CA SER A 43 -5.21 0.88 4.65
C SER A 43 -5.13 2.13 3.78
N GLN A 44 -5.42 3.31 4.36
CA GLN A 44 -5.33 4.59 3.65
C GLN A 44 -3.93 4.83 3.08
N LYS A 45 -2.88 4.51 3.85
CA LYS A 45 -1.50 4.63 3.38
C LYS A 45 -1.19 3.70 2.21
N VAL A 46 -1.69 2.46 2.22
CA VAL A 46 -1.57 1.54 1.08
C VAL A 46 -2.28 2.10 -0.15
N ASP A 47 -3.49 2.64 -0.01
CA ASP A 47 -4.25 3.23 -1.11
C ASP A 47 -3.50 4.42 -1.74
N GLU A 48 -2.94 5.31 -0.92
CA GLU A 48 -2.12 6.42 -1.41
C GLU A 48 -0.89 5.93 -2.20
N LEU A 49 -0.18 4.92 -1.68
CA LEU A 49 0.99 4.34 -2.34
C LEU A 49 0.62 3.67 -3.67
N VAL A 50 -0.53 2.99 -3.73
CA VAL A 50 -1.05 2.42 -4.99
C VAL A 50 -1.28 3.52 -6.03
N VAL A 51 -1.94 4.61 -5.64
CA VAL A 51 -2.19 5.75 -6.55
C VAL A 51 -0.88 6.36 -7.04
N ARG A 52 0.11 6.56 -6.15
CA ARG A 52 1.43 7.08 -6.53
C ARG A 52 2.15 6.15 -7.51
N CYS A 53 2.15 4.83 -7.25
CA CYS A 53 2.71 3.82 -8.14
C CYS A 53 2.05 3.85 -9.53
N GLN A 54 0.72 3.92 -9.57
CA GLN A 54 -0.03 3.98 -10.82
C GLN A 54 0.28 5.25 -11.62
N ARG A 55 0.32 6.42 -10.96
CA ARG A 55 0.68 7.69 -11.60
C ARG A 55 2.09 7.65 -12.19
N MET A 56 3.06 7.11 -11.46
CA MET A 56 4.43 6.94 -11.97
C MET A 56 4.47 6.04 -13.21
N LYS A 57 3.82 4.87 -13.16
CA LYS A 57 3.72 3.95 -14.30
C LYS A 57 3.05 4.59 -15.52
N GLN A 58 2.00 5.38 -15.31
CA GLN A 58 1.34 6.11 -16.38
C GLN A 58 2.24 7.18 -17.00
N ARG A 59 2.99 7.94 -16.18
CA ARG A 59 3.96 8.93 -16.69
C ARG A 59 5.04 8.26 -17.52
N ARG A 60 5.59 7.12 -17.07
CA ARG A 60 6.58 6.37 -17.84
C ARG A 60 6.04 5.93 -19.20
N LYS A 61 4.87 5.31 -19.22
CA LYS A 61 4.19 4.90 -20.47
C LYS A 61 3.96 6.05 -21.45
N ARG A 62 3.78 7.29 -20.96
CA ARG A 62 3.64 8.48 -21.82
C ARG A 62 4.97 8.96 -22.38
N LEU A 63 6.08 8.79 -21.65
CA LEU A 63 7.43 9.16 -22.08
C LEU A 63 8.07 8.11 -22.99
N GLU A 64 7.58 6.86 -22.93
CA GLU A 64 7.99 5.75 -23.80
C GLU A 64 7.23 5.73 -25.16
N ARG A 65 6.33 6.68 -25.40
CA ARG A 65 5.59 6.88 -26.67
C ARG A 65 6.20 8.02 -27.46
#